data_AF-A0A1F5I1A6-F1
#
_entry.id   AF-A0A1F5I1A6-F1
#
_cell.length_a   1.000
_cell.length_b   1.000
_cell.length_c   1.000
_cell.angle_alpha   90.00
_cell.angle_beta   90.00
_cell.angle_gamma   90.00
#
_symmetry.space_group_name_H-M   'P 1'
#
loop_
_entity.id
_entity.type
_entity.pdbx_description
1 polymer ?
#
loop_
_entity_poly.entity_id
_entity_poly.type
_entity_poly.pdbx_seq_one_letter_code
_entity_poly.pdbx_strand_id
1 'polypeptide(L)'
;MNNSTTILKNKHLKFKFKSGLPFRSPSASLRAKEGLSSEALHSRAKEGQVLVYALLFMAVIMIMIISTYSLLGSFLSFGSRGIGAEQVTNLADAGADYAVWQLGQTSGAYPGTGNSGSCVGGTPINLGAGQITINVQASGSNKKITSTSYIPSCANQKIKRVVKVEVTQAQTTVLTDIDDNAPTDAHVAIACPTIDNCKIVYSDDDANTITFVDCGDSACTLANRTHVDIDTTTPTNAEAVVDIYCVASADCKVVYADTGNTDYKFVDCDSENCSSRTTTPLVSWNSTAYSPKTNISIDCPASDDCKVSLSNDNDEFEFYDCNDATCSSRILGYTDNFDRSVYSSIYCLTSADCKLLLSGNNDGGRLNFINCDDSRCSSRTSTFIDDRQTSNSLYCPTSDDCKFVYNQNSFLFVNCGADPTCRPTSLSNPLFTRNSIDSDTALGKSLFCPSPDDCKVFYVDGGDNGAKLINCNNISCSSSTSETIDTDATGSLRTDISCPSGGSGCGLVYFDRPDNDVTFVCYQSTCSSSGGAWQIRRGTYKITVN
;
A
#
# COMPACT_ATOMS: atom_id res chain seq x y z
N MET A 1 20.51 2.73 27.95
CA MET A 1 21.43 1.59 27.72
C MET A 1 21.69 1.48 26.23
N ASN A 2 22.99 1.52 25.86
CA ASN A 2 23.64 1.16 24.59
C ASN A 2 23.15 1.72 23.24
N ASN A 3 23.89 2.75 22.80
CA ASN A 3 24.12 3.21 21.43
C ASN A 3 24.43 2.10 20.41
N SER A 4 23.99 2.30 19.16
CA SER A 4 24.81 1.93 17.98
C SER A 4 24.47 2.76 16.74
N THR A 5 25.23 3.84 16.58
CA THR A 5 25.45 4.58 15.32
C THR A 5 26.24 3.71 14.35
N THR A 6 25.64 3.34 13.21
CA THR A 6 26.34 2.56 12.17
C THR A 6 26.95 3.52 11.14
N ILE A 7 28.25 3.76 11.31
CA ILE A 7 29.11 4.50 10.39
C ILE A 7 29.36 3.65 9.13
N LEU A 8 29.12 4.25 7.95
CA LEU A 8 29.50 3.73 6.64
C LEU A 8 31.01 3.44 6.57
N LYS A 9 31.39 2.16 6.64
CA LYS A 9 32.76 1.70 6.38
C LYS A 9 32.99 1.62 4.87
N ASN A 10 33.79 2.56 4.36
CA ASN A 10 34.42 2.51 3.06
C ASN A 10 35.22 1.20 2.89
N LYS A 11 34.74 0.28 2.04
CA LYS A 11 35.50 -0.89 1.62
C LYS A 11 36.56 -0.46 0.61
N HIS A 12 37.77 -0.19 1.10
CA HIS A 12 38.95 -0.10 0.26
C HIS A 12 39.21 -1.44 -0.46
N LEU A 13 39.12 -1.43 -1.79
CA LEU A 13 39.63 -2.49 -2.65
C LEU A 13 41.14 -2.67 -2.40
N LYS A 14 41.53 -3.80 -1.81
CA LYS A 14 42.93 -4.23 -1.74
C LYS A 14 43.32 -4.93 -3.04
N PHE A 15 44.04 -4.25 -3.92
CA PHE A 15 44.78 -4.89 -5.00
C PHE A 15 46.02 -5.58 -4.42
N LYS A 16 46.02 -6.93 -4.40
CA LYS A 16 47.24 -7.72 -4.15
C LYS A 16 48.05 -7.79 -5.46
N PHE A 17 49.06 -6.96 -5.59
CA PHE A 17 50.14 -7.22 -6.55
C PHE A 17 51.04 -8.33 -6.01
N LYS A 18 51.15 -9.42 -6.78
CA LYS A 18 52.14 -10.47 -6.55
C LYS A 18 53.46 -9.97 -7.16
N SER A 19 54.24 -9.22 -6.37
CA SER A 19 55.60 -8.81 -6.72
C SER A 19 56.58 -9.93 -6.39
N GLY A 20 57.29 -10.41 -7.40
CA GLY A 20 58.24 -11.51 -7.26
C GLY A 20 59.27 -11.51 -8.36
N LEU A 21 60.03 -10.42 -8.50
CA LEU A 21 61.32 -10.42 -9.21
C LEU A 21 62.30 -9.52 -8.44
N PRO A 22 63.51 -10.02 -8.11
CA PRO A 22 64.44 -9.30 -7.24
C PRO A 22 65.19 -8.21 -8.02
N PHE A 23 64.91 -6.95 -7.66
CA PHE A 23 65.76 -5.81 -8.01
C PHE A 23 66.99 -5.83 -7.10
N ARG A 24 68.15 -6.20 -7.65
CA ARG A 24 69.45 -6.09 -6.98
C ARG A 24 70.05 -4.74 -7.36
N SER A 25 70.12 -3.83 -6.38
CA SER A 25 70.88 -2.60 -6.48
C SER A 25 72.39 -2.89 -6.55
N PRO A 26 73.17 -2.12 -7.33
CA PRO A 26 74.57 -1.90 -7.01
C PRO A 26 74.71 -0.54 -6.33
N SER A 27 75.16 -0.62 -5.09
CA SER A 27 75.70 0.47 -4.29
C SER A 27 76.88 1.12 -5.02
N ALA A 28 76.91 2.46 -4.96
CA ALA A 28 78.06 3.26 -5.33
C ALA A 28 79.26 2.90 -4.43
N SER A 29 80.42 2.68 -5.05
CA SER A 29 81.72 2.74 -4.40
C SER A 29 82.65 3.53 -5.31
N LEU A 30 82.82 4.81 -4.95
CA LEU A 30 83.89 5.68 -5.42
C LEU A 30 85.23 5.09 -4.96
N ARG A 31 86.10 4.75 -5.91
CA ARG A 31 87.53 4.61 -5.64
C ARG A 31 88.31 5.21 -6.82
N ALA A 32 88.84 6.39 -6.58
CA ALA A 32 89.88 6.99 -7.40
C ALA A 32 91.11 6.06 -7.40
N LYS A 33 91.61 5.71 -8.58
CA LYS A 33 93.00 5.31 -8.77
C LYS A 33 93.50 5.86 -10.09
N GLU A 34 94.49 6.71 -9.95
CA GLU A 34 95.27 7.36 -10.97
C GLU A 34 95.98 6.36 -11.89
N GLY A 35 96.26 6.84 -13.10
CA GLY A 35 97.41 6.46 -13.91
C GLY A 35 97.30 5.09 -14.57
N LEU A 36 97.04 5.08 -15.88
CA LEU A 36 97.82 4.27 -16.81
C LEU A 36 97.70 4.86 -18.23
N SER A 37 98.78 4.71 -18.96
CA SER A 37 99.22 5.48 -20.12
C SER A 37 98.27 5.56 -21.30
N SER A 38 98.17 6.77 -21.85
CA SER A 38 97.98 7.05 -23.27
C SER A 38 99.05 6.33 -24.08
N GLU A 39 98.77 5.14 -24.60
CA GLU A 39 99.36 4.63 -25.83
C GLU A 39 98.68 3.32 -26.27
N ALA A 40 98.43 3.21 -27.58
CA ALA A 40 98.06 2.01 -28.32
C ALA A 40 96.64 1.42 -28.13
N LEU A 41 95.64 2.06 -28.76
CA LEU A 41 94.53 1.33 -29.39
C LEU A 41 94.01 2.07 -30.64
N HIS A 42 94.94 2.41 -31.53
CA HIS A 42 94.66 2.49 -32.97
C HIS A 42 94.47 1.05 -33.49
N SER A 43 93.35 0.42 -33.12
CA SER A 43 92.86 -0.74 -33.86
C SER A 43 92.40 -0.19 -35.20
N ARG A 44 93.12 -0.54 -36.27
CA ARG A 44 92.67 -0.34 -37.65
C ARG A 44 91.30 -0.98 -37.78
N ALA A 45 90.24 -0.20 -37.58
CA ALA A 45 88.92 -0.54 -38.05
C ALA A 45 89.08 -0.73 -39.56
N LYS A 46 89.09 -1.99 -40.00
CA LYS A 46 89.04 -2.30 -41.42
C LYS A 46 87.81 -1.57 -41.97
N GLU A 47 87.96 -0.93 -43.13
CA GLU A 47 87.03 0.04 -43.74
C GLU A 47 85.58 -0.46 -44.00
N GLY A 48 85.11 -1.53 -43.36
CA GLY A 48 83.71 -1.96 -43.32
C GLY A 48 83.09 -2.19 -41.94
N GLN A 49 83.85 -2.18 -40.83
CA GLN A 49 83.29 -2.49 -39.50
C GLN A 49 82.39 -1.37 -38.93
N VAL A 50 82.67 -0.10 -39.25
CA VAL A 50 81.83 1.04 -38.81
C VAL A 50 80.41 0.96 -39.41
N LEU A 51 80.31 0.52 -40.66
CA LEU A 51 79.02 0.32 -41.34
C LEU A 51 78.18 -0.77 -40.64
N VAL A 52 78.82 -1.86 -40.22
CA VAL A 52 78.13 -2.98 -39.53
C VAL A 52 77.58 -2.54 -38.18
N TYR A 53 78.35 -1.78 -37.39
CA TYR A 53 77.86 -1.25 -36.11
C TYR A 53 76.75 -0.21 -36.29
N ALA A 54 76.84 0.65 -37.32
CA ALA A 54 75.78 1.60 -37.63
C ALA A 54 74.47 0.89 -38.02
N LEU A 55 74.53 -0.17 -38.83
CA LEU A 55 73.37 -0.98 -39.21
C LEU A 55 72.74 -1.71 -38.01
N LEU A 56 73.56 -2.30 -37.13
CA LEU A 56 73.07 -2.93 -35.90
C LEU A 56 72.36 -1.93 -34.98
N PHE A 57 72.94 -0.74 -34.81
CA PHE A 57 72.35 0.31 -34.00
C PHE A 57 71.02 0.82 -34.58
N MET A 58 70.96 1.02 -35.91
CA MET A 58 69.73 1.38 -36.62
C MET A 58 68.65 0.31 -36.47
N ALA A 59 69.01 -0.97 -36.57
CA ALA A 59 68.08 -2.09 -36.40
C ALA A 59 67.50 -2.14 -34.97
N VAL A 60 68.33 -1.92 -33.94
CA VAL A 60 67.86 -1.88 -32.55
C VAL A 60 66.89 -0.71 -32.33
N ILE A 61 67.18 0.47 -32.89
CA ILE A 61 66.27 1.63 -32.81
C ILE A 61 64.94 1.33 -33.51
N MET A 62 64.96 0.74 -34.71
CA MET A 62 63.75 0.32 -35.42
C MET A 62 62.90 -0.65 -34.60
N ILE A 63 63.51 -1.65 -33.95
CA ILE A 63 62.79 -2.60 -33.10
C ILE A 63 62.16 -1.89 -31.89
N MET A 64 62.87 -0.96 -31.24
CA MET A 64 62.30 -0.15 -30.16
C MET A 64 61.12 0.68 -30.63
N ILE A 65 61.23 1.36 -31.77
CA ILE A 65 60.16 2.19 -32.35
C ILE A 65 58.91 1.34 -32.65
N ILE A 66 59.08 0.16 -33.25
CA ILE A 66 57.94 -0.74 -33.54
C ILE A 66 57.26 -1.19 -32.24
N SER A 67 58.03 -1.49 -31.19
CA SER A 67 57.47 -1.92 -29.90
C SER A 67 56.65 -0.83 -29.19
N THR A 68 57.07 0.44 -29.29
CA THR A 68 56.33 1.56 -28.68
C THR A 68 55.04 1.88 -29.44
N TYR A 69 55.02 1.72 -30.76
CA TYR A 69 53.79 1.86 -31.55
C TYR A 69 52.73 0.80 -31.18
N SER A 70 53.13 -0.46 -30.94
CA SER A 70 52.18 -1.50 -30.50
C SER A 70 51.59 -1.22 -29.11
N LEU A 71 52.39 -0.67 -28.19
CA LEU A 71 51.93 -0.22 -26.87
C LEU A 71 50.95 0.96 -26.98
N LEU A 72 51.25 1.95 -27.83
CA LEU A 72 50.36 3.09 -28.07
C LEU A 72 49.02 2.66 -28.69
N GLY A 73 49.04 1.76 -29.68
CA GLY A 73 47.83 1.21 -30.28
C GLY A 73 46.96 0.48 -29.26
N SER A 74 47.59 -0.30 -28.38
CA SER A 74 46.88 -0.96 -27.27
C SER A 74 46.27 0.07 -26.32
N PHE A 75 47.03 1.09 -25.90
CA PHE A 75 46.56 2.14 -25.01
C PHE A 75 45.36 2.93 -25.58
N LEU A 76 45.41 3.30 -26.86
CA LEU A 76 44.30 3.98 -27.54
C LEU A 76 43.05 3.09 -27.62
N SER A 77 43.23 1.78 -27.83
CA SER A 77 42.12 0.83 -27.85
C SER A 77 41.48 0.66 -26.46
N PHE A 78 42.26 0.69 -25.38
CA PHE A 78 41.74 0.66 -24.01
C PHE A 78 41.02 1.97 -23.64
N GLY A 79 41.57 3.12 -24.02
CA GLY A 79 40.96 4.42 -23.79
C GLY A 79 39.60 4.55 -24.47
N SER A 80 39.51 4.19 -25.75
CA SER A 80 38.25 4.24 -26.51
C SER A 80 37.19 3.27 -25.98
N ARG A 81 37.59 2.05 -25.56
CA ARG A 81 36.67 1.10 -24.90
C ARG A 81 36.20 1.59 -23.53
N GLY A 82 37.07 2.27 -22.78
CA GLY A 82 36.74 2.88 -21.50
C GLY A 82 35.67 3.96 -21.65
N ILE A 83 35.90 4.93 -22.54
CA ILE A 83 34.93 6.01 -22.83
C ILE A 83 33.61 5.43 -23.34
N GLY A 84 33.66 4.47 -24.26
CA GLY A 84 32.47 3.82 -24.77
C GLY A 84 31.68 3.07 -23.69
N ALA A 85 32.35 2.42 -22.73
CA ALA A 85 31.69 1.74 -21.63
C ALA A 85 30.99 2.71 -20.67
N GLU A 86 31.59 3.87 -20.39
CA GLU A 86 31.00 4.91 -19.56
C GLU A 86 29.79 5.55 -20.24
N GLN A 87 29.93 5.90 -21.53
CA GLN A 87 28.82 6.44 -22.34
C GLN A 87 27.62 5.49 -22.38
N VAL A 88 27.85 4.20 -22.61
CA VAL A 88 26.78 3.20 -22.63
C VAL A 88 26.14 3.05 -21.25
N THR A 89 26.90 3.18 -20.16
CA THR A 89 26.35 3.14 -18.80
C THR A 89 25.45 4.35 -18.54
N ASN A 90 25.93 5.57 -18.86
CA ASN A 90 25.13 6.80 -18.71
C ASN A 90 23.86 6.77 -19.56
N LEU A 91 23.91 6.18 -20.77
CA LEU A 91 22.73 5.96 -21.60
C LEU A 91 21.74 4.99 -20.95
N ALA A 92 22.24 3.90 -20.34
CA ALA A 92 21.37 2.95 -19.65
C ALA A 92 20.68 3.59 -18.44
N ASP A 93 21.42 4.39 -17.65
CA ASP A 93 20.88 5.12 -16.50
C ASP A 93 19.83 6.14 -16.93
N ALA A 94 20.12 6.94 -17.97
CA ALA A 94 19.13 7.85 -18.55
C ALA A 94 17.86 7.14 -19.01
N GLY A 95 17.97 5.94 -19.57
CA GLY A 95 16.82 5.12 -19.93
C GLY A 95 16.02 4.61 -18.73
N ALA A 96 16.69 4.30 -17.62
CA ALA A 96 16.00 3.94 -16.38
C ALA A 96 15.26 5.15 -15.80
N ASP A 97 15.90 6.31 -15.72
CA ASP A 97 15.30 7.56 -15.22
C ASP A 97 14.10 8.00 -16.07
N TYR A 98 14.23 7.95 -17.40
CA TYR A 98 13.13 8.22 -18.32
C TYR A 98 11.95 7.28 -18.09
N ALA A 99 12.20 6.00 -17.81
CA ALA A 99 11.16 5.04 -17.51
C ALA A 99 10.43 5.34 -16.19
N VAL A 100 11.16 5.72 -15.13
CA VAL A 100 10.56 6.14 -13.86
C VAL A 100 9.70 7.39 -14.05
N TRP A 101 10.20 8.38 -14.78
CA TRP A 101 9.45 9.59 -15.08
C TRP A 101 8.16 9.28 -15.86
N GLN A 102 8.26 8.48 -16.93
CA GLN A 102 7.11 8.11 -17.74
C GLN A 102 6.05 7.37 -16.91
N LEU A 103 6.47 6.44 -16.02
CA LEU A 103 5.56 5.74 -15.11
C LEU A 103 4.79 6.70 -14.19
N GLY A 104 5.40 7.81 -13.77
CA GLY A 104 4.72 8.87 -13.00
C GLY A 104 3.71 9.66 -13.83
N GLN A 105 3.94 9.83 -15.14
CA GLN A 105 3.03 10.55 -16.03
C GLN A 105 1.81 9.74 -16.46
N THR A 106 1.88 8.41 -16.40
CA THR A 106 0.88 7.50 -16.99
C THR A 106 0.24 6.57 -15.96
N SER A 107 0.22 6.98 -14.69
CA SER A 107 -0.36 6.18 -13.58
C SER A 107 0.14 4.73 -13.57
N GLY A 108 1.43 4.53 -13.84
CA GLY A 108 2.06 3.20 -13.85
C GLY A 108 2.01 2.44 -15.17
N ALA A 109 1.43 2.98 -16.24
CA ALA A 109 1.41 2.33 -17.55
C ALA A 109 2.61 2.76 -18.42
N TYR A 110 3.56 1.89 -18.74
CA TYR A 110 4.68 2.29 -19.62
C TYR A 110 4.38 1.98 -21.10
N PRO A 111 4.17 3.00 -21.97
CA PRO A 111 4.00 2.78 -23.40
C PRO A 111 5.35 2.35 -24.01
N GLY A 112 5.37 1.25 -24.77
CA GLY A 112 6.56 0.79 -25.48
C GLY A 112 7.23 -0.47 -24.94
N THR A 113 6.55 -1.23 -24.08
CA THR A 113 6.94 -2.61 -23.75
C THR A 113 6.66 -3.53 -24.94
N GLY A 114 7.62 -4.39 -25.31
CA GLY A 114 7.51 -5.31 -26.44
C GLY A 114 8.76 -5.34 -27.33
N ASN A 115 9.00 -6.40 -28.08
CA ASN A 115 10.15 -6.46 -28.99
C ASN A 115 9.84 -5.70 -30.28
N SER A 116 10.74 -4.79 -30.68
CA SER A 116 10.66 -4.08 -31.95
C SER A 116 11.88 -4.43 -32.81
N GLY A 117 11.68 -5.29 -33.81
CA GLY A 117 12.74 -5.77 -34.70
C GLY A 117 13.86 -6.53 -33.96
N SER A 118 15.13 -6.21 -34.28
CA SER A 118 16.31 -6.84 -33.67
C SER A 118 16.62 -6.38 -32.25
N CYS A 119 15.81 -5.48 -31.69
CA CYS A 119 16.10 -4.82 -30.42
C CYS A 119 15.20 -5.40 -29.33
N VAL A 120 15.81 -6.01 -28.32
CA VAL A 120 15.11 -6.69 -27.22
C VAL A 120 14.66 -5.65 -26.20
N GLY A 121 13.37 -5.68 -25.85
CA GLY A 121 12.81 -4.90 -24.76
C GLY A 121 12.48 -3.45 -25.12
N GLY A 122 11.75 -3.22 -26.20
CA GLY A 122 11.09 -1.95 -26.51
C GLY A 122 11.45 -1.37 -27.88
N THR A 123 10.74 -0.30 -28.24
CA THR A 123 11.10 0.55 -29.38
C THR A 123 12.41 1.30 -29.08
N PRO A 124 13.42 1.25 -29.97
CA PRO A 124 14.69 1.95 -29.73
C PRO A 124 14.50 3.47 -29.68
N ILE A 125 15.05 4.10 -28.64
CA ILE A 125 15.15 5.55 -28.51
C ILE A 125 16.58 5.96 -28.87
N ASN A 126 16.73 6.84 -29.87
CA ASN A 126 18.03 7.34 -30.30
C ASN A 126 18.48 8.48 -29.37
N LEU A 127 19.67 8.37 -28.78
CA LEU A 127 20.26 9.38 -27.90
C LEU A 127 21.72 9.61 -28.30
N GLY A 128 21.94 10.64 -29.13
CA GLY A 128 23.28 11.02 -29.59
C GLY A 128 23.98 9.89 -30.35
N ALA A 129 25.05 9.35 -29.77
CA ALA A 129 25.90 8.32 -30.39
C ALA A 129 25.41 6.87 -30.17
N GLY A 130 24.30 6.67 -29.46
CA GLY A 130 23.78 5.34 -29.12
C GLY A 130 22.25 5.23 -29.16
N GLN A 131 21.77 4.04 -28.83
CA GLN A 131 20.35 3.70 -28.71
C GLN A 131 20.05 3.07 -27.36
N ILE A 132 18.85 3.30 -26.84
CA ILE A 132 18.35 2.64 -25.63
C ILE A 132 17.03 1.90 -25.93
N THR A 133 16.81 0.78 -25.25
CA THR A 133 15.55 0.05 -25.23
C THR A 133 15.13 -0.18 -23.79
N ILE A 134 13.87 0.09 -23.47
CA ILE A 134 13.34 0.02 -22.11
C ILE A 134 12.21 -1.00 -22.05
N ASN A 135 12.35 -1.97 -21.15
CA ASN A 135 11.31 -2.93 -20.86
C ASN A 135 10.86 -2.82 -19.40
N VAL A 136 9.59 -2.55 -19.17
CA VAL A 136 8.95 -2.50 -17.85
C VAL A 136 8.03 -3.70 -17.69
N GLN A 137 8.15 -4.46 -16.60
CA GLN A 137 7.19 -5.52 -16.31
C GLN A 137 5.80 -4.94 -16.02
N ALA A 138 4.76 -5.54 -16.62
CA ALA A 138 3.43 -4.96 -16.70
C ALA A 138 2.59 -5.03 -15.41
N SER A 139 2.91 -5.90 -14.45
CA SER A 139 2.01 -6.21 -13.32
C SER A 139 2.63 -5.98 -11.94
N GLY A 140 1.86 -5.36 -11.04
CA GLY A 140 2.15 -5.17 -9.62
C GLY A 140 2.46 -3.73 -9.20
N SER A 141 2.38 -3.47 -7.89
CA SER A 141 2.81 -2.22 -7.22
C SER A 141 4.33 -2.00 -7.26
N ASN A 142 5.08 -3.09 -7.48
CA ASN A 142 6.51 -3.07 -7.79
C ASN A 142 6.73 -3.34 -9.28
N LYS A 143 7.37 -2.42 -9.99
CA LYS A 143 7.71 -2.57 -11.41
C LYS A 143 9.21 -2.78 -11.58
N LYS A 144 9.58 -3.77 -12.39
CA LYS A 144 10.97 -4.01 -12.78
C LYS A 144 11.23 -3.37 -14.13
N ILE A 145 12.13 -2.40 -14.14
CA ILE A 145 12.57 -1.67 -15.32
C ILE A 145 13.91 -2.27 -15.76
N THR A 146 14.00 -2.68 -17.02
CA THR A 146 15.24 -3.10 -17.66
C THR A 146 15.57 -2.12 -18.78
N SER A 147 16.54 -1.25 -18.54
CA SER A 147 17.08 -0.32 -19.54
C SER A 147 18.32 -0.95 -20.19
N THR A 148 18.30 -1.12 -21.50
CA THR A 148 19.40 -1.68 -22.27
C THR A 148 19.91 -0.66 -23.28
N SER A 149 21.19 -0.31 -23.20
CA SER A 149 21.82 0.65 -24.09
C SER A 149 22.83 -0.01 -25.03
N TYR A 150 22.96 0.58 -26.22
CA TYR A 150 23.78 0.10 -27.31
C TYR A 150 24.56 1.27 -27.92
N ILE A 151 25.82 1.05 -28.24
CA ILE A 151 26.59 1.93 -29.13
C ILE A 151 27.14 1.11 -30.31
N PRO A 152 26.98 1.57 -31.57
CA PRO A 152 26.15 2.70 -32.00
C PRO A 152 24.63 2.41 -32.03
N SER A 153 24.23 1.16 -32.23
CA SER A 153 22.82 0.78 -32.36
C SER A 153 22.57 -0.66 -31.93
N CYS A 154 21.32 -1.03 -31.65
CA CYS A 154 20.96 -2.41 -31.31
C CYS A 154 21.18 -3.39 -32.48
N ALA A 155 21.09 -2.92 -33.74
CA ALA A 155 21.37 -3.75 -34.91
C ALA A 155 22.87 -4.01 -35.12
N ASN A 156 23.73 -3.06 -34.77
CA ASN A 156 25.17 -3.10 -35.01
C ASN A 156 25.97 -2.81 -33.74
N GLN A 157 25.68 -3.54 -32.66
CA GLN A 157 26.26 -3.27 -31.34
C GLN A 157 27.77 -3.54 -31.29
N LYS A 158 28.53 -2.55 -30.84
CA LYS A 158 29.94 -2.72 -30.44
C LYS A 158 30.07 -2.86 -28.92
N ILE A 159 29.21 -2.16 -28.17
CA ILE A 159 29.18 -2.18 -26.72
C ILE A 159 27.70 -2.19 -26.28
N LYS A 160 27.39 -3.01 -25.26
CA LYS A 160 26.06 -3.15 -24.67
C LYS A 160 26.12 -3.00 -23.14
N ARG A 161 25.15 -2.34 -22.51
CA ARG A 161 24.93 -2.41 -21.05
C ARG A 161 23.47 -2.60 -20.71
N VAL A 162 23.23 -3.23 -19.57
CA VAL A 162 21.88 -3.49 -19.05
C VAL A 162 21.84 -3.02 -17.60
N VAL A 163 20.93 -2.09 -17.32
CA VAL A 163 20.59 -1.60 -15.98
C VAL A 163 19.23 -2.16 -15.62
N LYS A 164 19.14 -2.77 -14.43
CA LYS A 164 17.89 -3.27 -13.87
C LYS A 164 17.59 -2.54 -12.58
N VAL A 165 16.45 -1.85 -12.53
CA VAL A 165 15.95 -1.17 -11.33
C VAL A 165 14.56 -1.70 -11.00
N GLU A 166 14.28 -1.78 -9.71
CA GLU A 166 12.94 -2.06 -9.19
C GLU A 166 12.40 -0.78 -8.58
N VAL A 167 11.23 -0.35 -9.06
CA VAL A 167 10.53 0.83 -8.57
C VAL A 167 9.22 0.45 -7.91
N THR A 168 8.85 1.20 -6.89
CA THR A 168 7.58 1.08 -6.17
C THR A 168 6.85 2.40 -6.25
N GLN A 169 5.55 2.37 -6.44
CA GLN A 169 4.74 3.57 -6.37
C GLN A 169 4.69 4.05 -4.91
N ALA A 170 5.02 5.31 -4.65
CA ALA A 170 4.77 5.91 -3.35
C ALA A 170 3.25 5.99 -3.16
N GLN A 171 2.78 5.49 -2.03
CA GLN A 171 1.42 5.79 -1.57
C GLN A 171 1.42 7.25 -1.13
N THR A 172 0.45 8.01 -1.64
CA THR A 172 0.23 9.39 -1.23
C THR A 172 -1.00 9.36 -0.33
N THR A 173 -0.84 9.74 0.91
CA THR A 173 -1.95 9.90 1.85
C THR A 173 -2.38 11.36 1.79
N VAL A 174 -3.65 11.61 1.49
CA VAL A 174 -4.24 12.96 1.51
C VAL A 174 -5.37 12.96 2.51
N LEU A 175 -5.24 13.83 3.52
CA LEU A 175 -6.27 14.10 4.51
C LEU A 175 -7.08 15.29 4.01
N THR A 176 -8.40 15.12 3.97
CA THR A 176 -9.34 16.14 3.56
C THR A 176 -10.39 16.29 4.65
N ASP A 177 -10.48 17.49 5.18
CA ASP A 177 -11.53 17.86 6.10
C ASP A 177 -12.89 17.87 5.37
N ILE A 178 -13.81 17.04 5.86
CA ILE A 178 -15.19 16.93 5.38
C ILE A 178 -16.08 17.96 6.07
N ASP A 179 -15.83 18.21 7.35
CA ASP A 179 -16.60 19.09 8.21
C ASP A 179 -15.77 19.56 9.40
N ASP A 180 -15.37 20.83 9.38
CA ASP A 180 -14.51 21.48 10.37
C ASP A 180 -15.19 21.71 11.74
N ASN A 181 -16.47 21.34 11.95
CA ASN A 181 -17.17 21.49 13.25
C ASN A 181 -18.12 20.30 13.55
N ALA A 182 -17.62 19.09 13.40
CA ALA A 182 -18.35 17.89 13.76
C ALA A 182 -18.51 17.71 15.29
N PRO A 183 -19.56 17.02 15.77
CA PRO A 183 -19.86 16.89 17.18
C PRO A 183 -18.86 16.04 17.97
N THR A 184 -18.86 16.15 19.31
CA THR A 184 -17.88 15.52 20.22
C THR A 184 -17.81 13.97 20.23
N ASP A 185 -18.59 13.27 19.41
CA ASP A 185 -18.49 11.82 19.13
C ASP A 185 -19.26 11.46 17.84
N ALA A 186 -18.98 12.18 16.74
CA ALA A 186 -19.65 11.97 15.46
C ALA A 186 -19.48 10.51 15.00
N HIS A 187 -20.59 9.79 14.82
CA HIS A 187 -20.55 8.50 14.15
C HIS A 187 -20.39 8.75 12.65
N VAL A 188 -19.50 7.98 12.03
CA VAL A 188 -19.19 8.12 10.61
C VAL A 188 -19.09 6.75 9.97
N ALA A 189 -19.56 6.66 8.73
CA ALA A 189 -19.48 5.47 7.90
C ALA A 189 -19.18 5.85 6.45
N ILE A 190 -18.52 4.97 5.71
CA ILE A 190 -18.11 5.19 4.32
C ILE A 190 -18.42 3.99 3.44
N ALA A 191 -18.96 4.26 2.25
CA ALA A 191 -19.08 3.29 1.18
C ALA A 191 -18.44 3.84 -0.08
N CYS A 192 -17.47 3.11 -0.65
CA CYS A 192 -16.81 3.48 -1.90
C CYS A 192 -17.15 2.49 -3.02
N PRO A 193 -18.27 2.71 -3.75
CA PRO A 193 -18.57 1.98 -4.99
C PRO A 193 -17.40 1.96 -5.97
N THR A 194 -16.71 3.10 -6.12
CA THR A 194 -15.44 3.21 -6.84
C THR A 194 -14.51 4.13 -6.05
N ILE A 195 -13.21 4.14 -6.38
CA ILE A 195 -12.25 4.89 -5.57
C ILE A 195 -12.37 6.41 -5.77
N ASP A 196 -12.89 6.83 -6.91
CA ASP A 196 -13.16 8.23 -7.24
C ASP A 196 -14.61 8.63 -6.94
N ASN A 197 -15.36 7.76 -6.27
CA ASN A 197 -16.77 7.97 -5.95
C ASN A 197 -17.11 7.29 -4.62
N CYS A 198 -16.78 7.97 -3.53
CA CYS A 198 -17.06 7.52 -2.16
C CYS A 198 -18.23 8.32 -1.58
N LYS A 199 -19.03 7.65 -0.77
CA LYS A 199 -20.15 8.22 -0.02
C LYS A 199 -19.83 8.14 1.46
N ILE A 200 -19.99 9.24 2.16
CA ILE A 200 -19.75 9.33 3.60
C ILE A 200 -21.07 9.76 4.24
N VAL A 201 -21.44 9.13 5.35
CA VAL A 201 -22.53 9.59 6.21
C VAL A 201 -21.98 9.85 7.59
N TYR A 202 -22.41 10.96 8.19
CA TYR A 202 -22.08 11.28 9.57
C TYR A 202 -23.22 12.04 10.26
N SER A 203 -23.18 12.02 11.59
CA SER A 203 -24.04 12.84 12.45
C SER A 203 -23.41 14.22 12.66
N ASP A 204 -24.14 15.29 12.34
CA ASP A 204 -23.74 16.68 12.52
C ASP A 204 -24.62 17.34 13.61
N ASP A 205 -24.08 17.59 14.81
CA ASP A 205 -24.87 18.23 15.88
C ASP A 205 -24.94 19.76 15.75
N ASP A 206 -24.02 20.39 15.01
CA ASP A 206 -24.04 21.84 14.79
C ASP A 206 -25.26 22.21 13.96
N ALA A 207 -25.56 21.40 12.94
CA ALA A 207 -26.78 21.50 12.14
C ALA A 207 -27.96 20.71 12.73
N ASN A 208 -27.71 19.75 13.63
CA ASN A 208 -28.71 18.76 14.09
C ASN A 208 -29.27 17.96 12.91
N THR A 209 -28.36 17.41 12.11
CA THR A 209 -28.67 16.68 10.89
C THR A 209 -27.93 15.36 10.82
N ILE A 210 -28.44 14.47 9.99
CA ILE A 210 -27.62 13.40 9.42
C ILE A 210 -27.20 13.86 8.04
N THR A 211 -25.90 13.98 7.80
CA THR A 211 -25.35 14.54 6.57
C THR A 211 -24.82 13.41 5.68
N PHE A 212 -25.28 13.40 4.44
CA PHE A 212 -24.76 12.56 3.38
C PHE A 212 -23.80 13.37 2.51
N VAL A 213 -22.63 12.81 2.27
CA VAL A 213 -21.56 13.43 1.48
C VAL A 213 -21.25 12.55 0.29
N ASP A 214 -21.35 13.13 -0.90
CA ASP A 214 -20.93 12.51 -2.15
C ASP A 214 -19.58 13.10 -2.60
N CYS A 215 -18.54 12.27 -2.61
CA CYS A 215 -17.21 12.60 -3.08
C CYS A 215 -17.05 12.21 -4.56
N GLY A 216 -17.15 13.17 -5.48
CA GLY A 216 -16.98 12.94 -6.92
C GLY A 216 -15.53 12.85 -7.43
N ASP A 217 -14.55 12.79 -6.52
CA ASP A 217 -13.16 12.45 -6.82
C ASP A 217 -12.53 11.66 -5.66
N SER A 218 -11.37 11.02 -5.91
CA SER A 218 -10.74 10.16 -4.90
C SER A 218 -10.17 10.88 -3.69
N ALA A 219 -9.97 12.20 -3.75
CA ALA A 219 -9.51 12.99 -2.60
C ALA A 219 -10.69 13.68 -1.89
N CYS A 220 -11.93 13.47 -2.34
CA CYS A 220 -13.12 14.18 -1.86
C CYS A 220 -12.94 15.70 -1.82
N THR A 221 -12.31 16.28 -2.85
CA THR A 221 -12.00 17.72 -2.83
C THR A 221 -13.26 18.59 -2.80
N LEU A 222 -13.17 19.77 -2.19
CA LEU A 222 -14.29 20.73 -2.08
C LEU A 222 -14.98 21.04 -3.42
N ALA A 223 -14.25 20.98 -4.55
CA ALA A 223 -14.82 21.27 -5.86
C ALA A 223 -15.72 20.15 -6.42
N ASN A 224 -15.57 18.92 -5.93
CA ASN A 224 -16.31 17.74 -6.38
C ASN A 224 -17.05 17.06 -5.23
N ARG A 225 -17.23 17.74 -4.09
CA ARG A 225 -17.97 17.22 -2.95
C ARG A 225 -19.36 17.87 -2.89
N THR A 226 -20.40 17.08 -2.63
CA THR A 226 -21.73 17.61 -2.31
C THR A 226 -22.19 17.11 -0.96
N HIS A 227 -22.83 18.01 -0.19
CA HIS A 227 -23.40 17.73 1.12
C HIS A 227 -24.93 17.80 1.02
N VAL A 228 -25.61 16.82 1.59
CA VAL A 228 -27.06 16.73 1.64
C VAL A 228 -27.50 16.29 3.02
N ASP A 229 -28.26 17.14 3.71
CA ASP A 229 -28.92 16.76 4.96
C ASP A 229 -30.05 15.76 4.66
N ILE A 230 -29.86 14.52 5.10
CA ILE A 230 -30.83 13.44 4.89
C ILE A 230 -31.90 13.39 5.99
N ASP A 231 -31.58 13.90 7.17
CA ASP A 231 -32.51 14.17 8.28
C ASP A 231 -32.15 15.53 8.91
N THR A 232 -33.15 16.30 9.33
CA THR A 232 -32.98 17.60 10.00
C THR A 232 -33.77 17.69 11.32
N THR A 233 -34.16 16.55 11.86
CA THR A 233 -35.00 16.42 13.04
C THR A 233 -34.29 15.73 14.20
N THR A 234 -33.00 15.40 14.06
CA THR A 234 -32.18 14.92 15.16
C THR A 234 -32.04 16.04 16.22
N PRO A 235 -32.09 15.74 17.53
CA PRO A 235 -32.01 16.71 18.61
C PRO A 235 -30.55 17.04 18.92
N THR A 236 -30.39 18.22 19.53
CA THR A 236 -29.09 18.70 20.03
C THR A 236 -28.47 17.69 20.98
N ASN A 237 -27.22 17.32 20.69
CA ASN A 237 -26.35 16.40 21.46
C ASN A 237 -26.63 14.91 21.29
N ALA A 238 -27.20 14.47 20.16
CA ALA A 238 -27.44 13.07 19.94
C ALA A 238 -26.36 12.43 19.08
N GLU A 239 -25.52 11.62 19.74
CA GLU A 239 -24.64 10.59 19.16
C GLU A 239 -25.46 9.60 18.30
N ALA A 240 -25.91 10.04 17.12
CA ALA A 240 -26.72 9.24 16.23
C ALA A 240 -25.81 8.24 15.53
N VAL A 241 -25.90 6.97 15.91
CA VAL A 241 -25.22 5.90 15.20
C VAL A 241 -25.68 5.88 13.75
N VAL A 242 -24.72 5.74 12.82
CA VAL A 242 -24.96 5.66 11.39
C VAL A 242 -24.20 4.49 10.80
N ASP A 243 -24.73 3.91 9.73
CA ASP A 243 -24.00 3.03 8.82
C ASP A 243 -24.53 3.19 7.38
N ILE A 244 -23.68 2.91 6.40
CA ILE A 244 -23.99 3.06 4.98
C ILE A 244 -23.49 1.87 4.18
N TYR A 245 -24.32 1.43 3.22
CA TYR A 245 -23.90 0.46 2.22
C TYR A 245 -24.34 0.93 0.84
N CYS A 246 -23.45 0.84 -0.15
CA CYS A 246 -23.78 1.15 -1.54
C CYS A 246 -23.60 -0.08 -2.43
N VAL A 247 -24.72 -0.57 -2.98
CA VAL A 247 -24.72 -1.65 -3.98
C VAL A 247 -24.21 -1.12 -5.33
N ALA A 248 -24.55 0.14 -5.62
CA ALA A 248 -24.01 0.91 -6.74
C ALA A 248 -23.88 2.39 -6.33
N SER A 249 -23.28 3.21 -7.19
CA SER A 249 -22.99 4.61 -6.87
C SER A 249 -24.24 5.47 -6.65
N ALA A 250 -25.31 5.18 -7.39
CA ALA A 250 -26.62 5.81 -7.23
C ALA A 250 -27.62 4.96 -6.43
N ASP A 251 -27.13 3.91 -5.76
CA ASP A 251 -27.95 2.97 -5.01
C ASP A 251 -27.27 2.69 -3.66
N CYS A 252 -27.49 3.64 -2.75
CA CYS A 252 -26.94 3.64 -1.41
C CYS A 252 -28.06 3.59 -0.38
N LYS A 253 -27.83 2.79 0.64
CA LYS A 253 -28.73 2.58 1.77
C LYS A 253 -28.05 3.09 3.02
N VAL A 254 -28.74 3.92 3.77
CA VAL A 254 -28.26 4.50 5.01
C VAL A 254 -29.18 4.09 6.14
N VAL A 255 -28.60 3.68 7.26
CA VAL A 255 -29.35 3.44 8.49
C VAL A 255 -28.81 4.34 9.59
N TYR A 256 -29.70 4.94 10.36
CA TYR A 256 -29.30 5.77 11.48
C TYR A 256 -30.32 5.78 12.61
N ALA A 257 -29.88 6.22 13.78
CA ALA A 257 -30.75 6.53 14.90
C ALA A 257 -31.25 7.97 14.86
N ASP A 258 -32.57 8.17 14.69
CA ASP A 258 -33.22 9.46 14.87
C ASP A 258 -33.71 9.60 16.32
N THR A 259 -32.88 10.24 17.14
CA THR A 259 -33.20 10.52 18.54
C THR A 259 -34.26 11.59 18.74
N GLY A 260 -34.64 12.33 17.70
CA GLY A 260 -35.67 13.36 17.76
C GLY A 260 -37.05 12.80 17.55
N ASN A 261 -37.16 11.81 16.67
CA ASN A 261 -38.38 11.05 16.45
C ASN A 261 -38.43 9.75 17.26
N THR A 262 -37.36 9.42 17.98
CA THR A 262 -37.23 8.19 18.78
C THR A 262 -37.40 6.91 17.94
N ASP A 263 -36.79 6.87 16.76
CA ASP A 263 -36.81 5.71 15.88
C ASP A 263 -35.50 5.53 15.08
N TYR A 264 -35.23 4.28 14.69
CA TYR A 264 -34.22 3.98 13.69
C TYR A 264 -34.84 4.23 12.32
N LYS A 265 -34.10 4.90 11.43
CA LYS A 265 -34.53 5.18 10.07
C LYS A 265 -33.71 4.34 9.10
N PHE A 266 -34.36 3.94 8.02
CA PHE A 266 -33.75 3.39 6.83
C PHE A 266 -33.96 4.39 5.69
N VAL A 267 -32.91 4.75 4.98
CA VAL A 267 -32.94 5.66 3.83
C VAL A 267 -32.47 4.91 2.60
N ASP A 268 -33.31 4.91 1.58
CA ASP A 268 -32.98 4.49 0.23
C ASP A 268 -32.68 5.74 -0.62
N CYS A 269 -31.42 5.91 -1.02
CA CYS A 269 -31.01 7.03 -1.86
C CYS A 269 -31.35 6.72 -3.33
N ASP A 270 -32.38 7.39 -3.85
CA ASP A 270 -32.81 7.27 -5.25
C ASP A 270 -31.90 8.03 -6.25
N SER A 271 -30.85 8.66 -5.74
CA SER A 271 -29.92 9.49 -6.51
C SER A 271 -28.50 9.39 -5.98
N GLU A 272 -27.53 9.65 -6.86
CA GLU A 272 -26.08 9.61 -6.59
C GLU A 272 -25.63 10.37 -5.34
N ASN A 273 -26.26 11.52 -5.05
CA ASN A 273 -25.95 12.35 -3.89
C ASN A 273 -27.03 12.30 -2.79
N CYS A 274 -27.97 11.36 -2.87
CA CYS A 274 -29.09 11.21 -1.94
C CYS A 274 -30.02 12.44 -1.81
N SER A 275 -30.01 13.36 -2.79
CA SER A 275 -30.93 14.52 -2.81
C SER A 275 -32.38 14.11 -3.05
N SER A 276 -32.60 13.05 -3.84
CA SER A 276 -33.85 12.29 -3.88
C SER A 276 -33.67 11.02 -3.06
N ARG A 277 -34.60 10.74 -2.16
CA ARG A 277 -34.55 9.60 -1.26
C ARG A 277 -35.93 9.20 -0.74
N THR A 278 -36.03 7.96 -0.31
CA THR A 278 -37.15 7.42 0.46
C THR A 278 -36.69 7.07 1.86
N THR A 279 -37.31 7.68 2.88
CA THR A 279 -37.02 7.41 4.30
C THR A 279 -38.14 6.58 4.92
N THR A 280 -37.80 5.43 5.49
CA THR A 280 -38.72 4.50 6.13
C THR A 280 -38.36 4.33 7.61
N PRO A 281 -39.32 4.49 8.54
CA PRO A 281 -39.11 4.11 9.95
C PRO A 281 -38.87 2.60 10.09
N LEU A 282 -37.74 2.23 10.68
CA LEU A 282 -37.34 0.85 10.92
C LEU A 282 -37.87 0.36 12.27
N VAL A 283 -37.49 0.95 13.39
CA VAL A 283 -38.01 0.54 14.71
C VAL A 283 -38.09 1.76 15.59
N SER A 284 -39.23 1.98 16.26
CA SER A 284 -39.37 3.04 17.24
C SER A 284 -39.06 2.52 18.64
N TRP A 285 -38.48 3.35 19.48
CA TRP A 285 -38.30 3.08 20.90
C TRP A 285 -39.24 3.91 21.77
N ASN A 286 -39.50 3.42 22.97
CA ASN A 286 -40.49 4.01 23.89
C ASN A 286 -39.89 5.03 24.87
N SER A 287 -38.57 5.20 24.90
CA SER A 287 -37.85 5.95 25.91
C SER A 287 -37.06 7.11 25.33
N THR A 288 -37.37 8.34 25.74
CA THR A 288 -36.55 9.53 25.44
C THR A 288 -35.22 9.55 26.21
N ALA A 289 -35.02 8.62 27.16
CA ALA A 289 -33.76 8.42 27.86
C ALA A 289 -32.89 7.34 27.19
N TYR A 290 -33.40 6.65 26.17
CA TYR A 290 -32.62 5.74 25.36
C TYR A 290 -31.68 6.56 24.48
N SER A 291 -30.38 6.33 24.67
CA SER A 291 -29.33 6.83 23.81
C SER A 291 -28.81 5.61 23.06
N PRO A 292 -29.00 5.52 21.73
CA PRO A 292 -28.43 4.45 20.93
C PRO A 292 -26.92 4.63 20.88
N LYS A 293 -26.23 4.23 21.95
CA LYS A 293 -24.77 4.32 22.10
C LYS A 293 -24.03 3.19 21.38
N THR A 294 -24.76 2.39 20.62
CA THR A 294 -24.32 1.08 20.14
C THR A 294 -24.41 1.01 18.63
N ASN A 295 -23.44 0.32 18.03
CA ASN A 295 -23.34 0.18 16.58
C ASN A 295 -24.66 -0.29 15.96
N ILE A 296 -25.08 0.44 14.94
CA ILE A 296 -25.95 -0.07 13.88
C ILE A 296 -25.05 -0.63 12.79
N SER A 297 -25.49 -1.65 12.07
CA SER A 297 -24.75 -2.13 10.91
C SER A 297 -25.68 -2.57 9.79
N ILE A 298 -25.34 -2.27 8.54
CA ILE A 298 -26.07 -2.62 7.33
C ILE A 298 -25.17 -3.35 6.33
N ASP A 299 -25.72 -4.36 5.67
CA ASP A 299 -25.11 -4.99 4.50
C ASP A 299 -26.22 -5.33 3.50
N CYS A 300 -26.04 -4.90 2.25
CA CYS A 300 -26.99 -5.14 1.18
C CYS A 300 -26.39 -6.09 0.13
N PRO A 301 -26.65 -7.41 0.22
CA PRO A 301 -26.25 -8.35 -0.83
C PRO A 301 -26.90 -8.07 -2.19
N ALA A 302 -28.03 -7.34 -2.23
CA ALA A 302 -28.63 -6.81 -3.46
C ALA A 302 -29.35 -5.47 -3.21
N SER A 303 -29.72 -4.78 -4.29
CA SER A 303 -30.41 -3.47 -4.25
C SER A 303 -31.75 -3.48 -3.51
N ASP A 304 -32.42 -4.62 -3.52
CA ASP A 304 -33.72 -4.88 -2.91
C ASP A 304 -33.63 -5.87 -1.74
N ASP A 305 -32.43 -6.13 -1.24
CA ASP A 305 -32.18 -7.08 -0.18
C ASP A 305 -31.06 -6.56 0.73
N CYS A 306 -31.47 -6.04 1.90
CA CYS A 306 -30.56 -5.53 2.91
C CYS A 306 -30.81 -6.21 4.24
N LYS A 307 -29.74 -6.40 5.00
CA LYS A 307 -29.78 -6.84 6.39
C LYS A 307 -29.37 -5.68 7.27
N VAL A 308 -30.07 -5.50 8.37
CA VAL A 308 -29.78 -4.45 9.34
C VAL A 308 -29.68 -5.08 10.72
N SER A 309 -28.64 -4.72 11.45
CA SER A 309 -28.51 -5.07 12.86
C SER A 309 -28.45 -3.83 13.72
N LEU A 310 -29.13 -3.88 14.85
CA LEU A 310 -29.22 -2.77 15.80
C LEU A 310 -29.43 -3.29 17.21
N SER A 311 -29.30 -2.40 18.20
CA SER A 311 -29.76 -2.67 19.56
C SER A 311 -31.08 -1.94 19.79
N ASN A 312 -32.06 -2.58 20.43
CA ASN A 312 -33.31 -1.95 20.80
C ASN A 312 -33.19 -1.18 22.13
N ASP A 313 -34.30 -0.60 22.59
CA ASP A 313 -34.38 0.18 23.83
C ASP A 313 -34.29 -0.62 25.12
N ASN A 314 -34.28 -1.96 25.01
CA ASN A 314 -33.99 -2.88 26.09
C ASN A 314 -32.54 -3.40 26.04
N ASP A 315 -31.68 -2.78 25.21
CA ASP A 315 -30.31 -3.23 24.91
C ASP A 315 -30.23 -4.62 24.26
N GLU A 316 -31.33 -5.16 23.75
CA GLU A 316 -31.35 -6.44 23.05
C GLU A 316 -30.88 -6.25 21.60
N PHE A 317 -30.10 -7.21 21.12
CA PHE A 317 -29.69 -7.24 19.71
C PHE A 317 -30.86 -7.66 18.84
N GLU A 318 -31.07 -6.96 17.72
CA GLU A 318 -32.06 -7.31 16.72
C GLU A 318 -31.44 -7.34 15.32
N PHE A 319 -31.78 -8.39 14.56
CA PHE A 319 -31.42 -8.57 13.17
C PHE A 319 -32.68 -8.52 12.30
N TYR A 320 -32.71 -7.58 11.36
CA TYR A 320 -33.79 -7.34 10.43
C TYR A 320 -33.41 -7.76 9.01
N ASP A 321 -34.34 -8.43 8.36
CA ASP A 321 -34.29 -8.79 6.95
C ASP A 321 -35.20 -7.85 6.15
N CYS A 322 -34.61 -6.91 5.42
CA CYS A 322 -35.27 -5.96 4.53
C CYS A 322 -35.31 -6.54 3.10
N ASN A 323 -36.37 -7.28 2.77
CA ASN A 323 -36.57 -7.90 1.45
C ASN A 323 -37.17 -6.93 0.40
N ASP A 324 -36.95 -5.63 0.56
CA ASP A 324 -37.29 -4.61 -0.43
C ASP A 324 -36.34 -3.42 -0.32
N ALA A 325 -36.19 -2.67 -1.41
CA ALA A 325 -35.25 -1.55 -1.50
C ALA A 325 -35.45 -0.48 -0.42
N THR A 326 -36.68 -0.27 0.05
CA THR A 326 -37.01 0.78 1.02
C THR A 326 -37.13 0.26 2.46
N CYS A 327 -36.87 -1.03 2.68
CA CYS A 327 -37.10 -1.75 3.93
C CYS A 327 -38.52 -1.56 4.53
N SER A 328 -39.52 -1.36 3.67
CA SER A 328 -40.93 -1.18 4.07
C SER A 328 -41.57 -2.46 4.61
N SER A 329 -41.08 -3.61 4.14
CA SER A 329 -41.56 -4.97 4.46
C SER A 329 -40.58 -5.78 5.30
N ARG A 330 -39.87 -5.09 6.21
CA ARG A 330 -38.89 -5.71 7.12
C ARG A 330 -39.46 -6.86 7.94
N ILE A 331 -38.62 -7.84 8.23
CA ILE A 331 -38.94 -8.98 9.08
C ILE A 331 -37.88 -9.10 10.16
N LEU A 332 -38.30 -9.12 11.44
CA LEU A 332 -37.40 -9.46 12.54
C LEU A 332 -37.03 -10.94 12.44
N GLY A 333 -35.73 -11.21 12.26
CA GLY A 333 -35.20 -12.54 12.01
C GLY A 333 -34.58 -13.20 13.24
N TYR A 334 -33.76 -12.44 13.97
CA TYR A 334 -33.06 -12.91 15.17
C TYR A 334 -33.02 -11.82 16.24
N THR A 335 -33.28 -12.22 17.48
CA THR A 335 -33.10 -11.38 18.68
C THR A 335 -32.21 -12.10 19.68
N ASP A 336 -31.29 -11.38 20.30
CA ASP A 336 -30.46 -11.88 21.40
C ASP A 336 -30.56 -10.94 22.62
N ASN A 337 -30.72 -11.54 23.80
CA ASN A 337 -30.91 -10.80 25.04
C ASN A 337 -29.56 -10.53 25.68
N PHE A 338 -28.91 -9.45 25.24
CA PHE A 338 -27.77 -8.89 25.95
C PHE A 338 -28.28 -7.84 26.95
N ASP A 339 -27.89 -7.94 28.22
CA ASP A 339 -28.39 -7.04 29.25
C ASP A 339 -27.78 -5.61 29.21
N ARG A 340 -26.91 -5.27 28.23
CA ARG A 340 -26.35 -3.92 27.94
C ARG A 340 -25.33 -3.90 26.79
N SER A 341 -25.44 -2.86 25.95
CA SER A 341 -24.47 -2.40 24.95
C SER A 341 -23.91 -3.50 24.03
N VAL A 342 -24.56 -3.73 22.90
CA VAL A 342 -24.12 -4.70 21.89
C VAL A 342 -23.33 -3.99 20.80
N TYR A 343 -22.10 -4.45 20.56
CA TYR A 343 -21.41 -4.16 19.31
C TYR A 343 -21.70 -5.29 18.34
N SER A 344 -22.31 -4.94 17.21
CA SER A 344 -22.51 -5.84 16.10
C SER A 344 -21.72 -5.38 14.88
N SER A 345 -21.26 -6.35 14.11
CA SER A 345 -20.88 -6.17 12.72
C SER A 345 -21.52 -7.29 11.92
N ILE A 346 -22.03 -6.95 10.74
CA ILE A 346 -22.67 -7.91 9.85
C ILE A 346 -21.93 -7.94 8.53
N TYR A 347 -21.91 -9.10 7.90
CA TYR A 347 -21.43 -9.24 6.55
C TYR A 347 -22.23 -10.33 5.83
N CYS A 348 -22.78 -10.01 4.66
CA CYS A 348 -23.65 -10.89 3.90
C CYS A 348 -23.11 -11.07 2.47
N LEU A 349 -22.63 -12.28 2.16
CA LEU A 349 -22.23 -12.59 0.78
C LEU A 349 -23.44 -12.81 -0.13
N THR A 350 -24.52 -13.33 0.45
CA THR A 350 -25.80 -13.55 -0.22
C THR A 350 -26.91 -13.32 0.79
N SER A 351 -28.16 -13.21 0.32
CA SER A 351 -29.34 -13.09 1.18
C SER A 351 -29.37 -14.07 2.35
N ALA A 352 -28.99 -15.33 2.10
CA ALA A 352 -29.07 -16.42 3.07
C ALA A 352 -27.73 -16.75 3.74
N ASP A 353 -26.64 -16.09 3.34
CA ASP A 353 -25.30 -16.33 3.84
C ASP A 353 -24.78 -15.06 4.52
N CYS A 354 -25.28 -14.86 5.73
CA CYS A 354 -24.92 -13.75 6.58
C CYS A 354 -24.13 -14.23 7.79
N LYS A 355 -23.12 -13.45 8.15
CA LYS A 355 -22.24 -13.68 9.28
C LYS A 355 -22.38 -12.48 10.20
N LEU A 356 -22.50 -12.75 11.50
CA LEU A 356 -22.62 -11.71 12.52
C LEU A 356 -21.50 -11.91 13.54
N LEU A 357 -20.94 -10.81 14.00
CA LEU A 357 -20.03 -10.79 15.13
C LEU A 357 -20.64 -9.93 16.23
N LEU A 358 -20.97 -10.57 17.35
CA LEU A 358 -21.68 -9.92 18.46
C LEU A 358 -20.81 -9.91 19.71
N SER A 359 -20.75 -8.76 20.37
CA SER A 359 -20.19 -8.64 21.72
C SER A 359 -21.06 -7.77 22.62
N GLY A 360 -21.39 -8.27 23.81
CA GLY A 360 -22.21 -7.55 24.80
C GLY A 360 -21.52 -7.47 26.18
N ASN A 361 -21.73 -6.36 26.89
CA ASN A 361 -20.98 -6.03 28.13
C ASN A 361 -21.32 -6.93 29.33
N ASN A 362 -22.57 -7.41 29.45
CA ASN A 362 -23.03 -8.08 30.67
C ASN A 362 -22.83 -9.60 30.71
N ASP A 363 -22.47 -10.21 29.57
CA ASP A 363 -22.10 -11.62 29.49
C ASP A 363 -20.65 -11.88 29.94
N GLY A 364 -19.99 -10.87 30.52
CA GLY A 364 -18.54 -10.84 30.69
C GLY A 364 -17.82 -10.47 29.39
N GLY A 365 -18.48 -9.74 28.48
CA GLY A 365 -17.89 -9.31 27.20
C GLY A 365 -17.72 -10.45 26.20
N ARG A 366 -18.61 -11.45 26.20
CA ARG A 366 -18.49 -12.61 25.29
C ARG A 366 -18.61 -12.15 23.84
N LEU A 367 -17.63 -12.55 23.04
CA LEU A 367 -17.62 -12.40 21.59
C LEU A 367 -18.11 -13.69 20.96
N ASN A 368 -19.25 -13.60 20.27
CA ASN A 368 -19.86 -14.72 19.57
C ASN A 368 -19.84 -14.45 18.07
N PHE A 369 -19.37 -15.43 17.32
CA PHE A 369 -19.50 -15.48 15.87
C PHE A 369 -20.75 -16.28 15.52
N ILE A 370 -21.63 -15.70 14.70
CA ILE A 370 -22.88 -16.33 14.29
C ILE A 370 -22.85 -16.52 12.79
N ASN A 371 -23.05 -17.77 12.37
CA ASN A 371 -23.28 -18.14 10.99
C ASN A 371 -24.77 -18.39 10.78
N CYS A 372 -25.43 -17.54 9.99
CA CYS A 372 -26.83 -17.71 9.64
C CYS A 372 -26.97 -18.78 8.56
N ASP A 373 -27.92 -19.71 8.74
CA ASP A 373 -28.19 -20.76 7.75
C ASP A 373 -29.36 -20.39 6.81
N ASP A 374 -30.01 -19.24 7.05
CA ASP A 374 -31.10 -18.69 6.27
C ASP A 374 -31.07 -17.15 6.26
N SER A 375 -31.89 -16.53 5.41
CA SER A 375 -31.88 -15.07 5.20
C SER A 375 -32.35 -14.23 6.38
N ARG A 376 -32.96 -14.88 7.38
CA ARG A 376 -33.47 -14.24 8.59
C ARG A 376 -32.60 -14.57 9.80
N CYS A 377 -31.55 -15.36 9.64
CA CYS A 377 -30.78 -15.92 10.75
C CYS A 377 -31.65 -16.69 11.78
N SER A 378 -32.79 -17.24 11.34
CA SER A 378 -33.71 -17.95 12.23
C SER A 378 -33.15 -19.31 12.62
N SER A 379 -32.53 -20.00 11.66
CA SER A 379 -31.54 -21.06 11.87
C SER A 379 -30.14 -20.47 11.82
N ARG A 380 -29.31 -20.84 12.80
CA ARG A 380 -27.95 -20.35 12.92
C ARG A 380 -27.06 -21.27 13.75
N THR A 381 -25.76 -21.17 13.50
CA THR A 381 -24.71 -21.71 14.35
C THR A 381 -24.03 -20.57 15.09
N SER A 382 -24.06 -20.59 16.43
CA SER A 382 -23.32 -19.66 17.28
C SER A 382 -22.07 -20.31 17.84
N THR A 383 -20.93 -19.66 17.67
CA THR A 383 -19.62 -20.08 18.14
C THR A 383 -19.06 -19.03 19.08
N PHE A 384 -18.77 -19.45 20.32
CA PHE A 384 -18.04 -18.62 21.27
C PHE A 384 -16.57 -18.47 20.85
N ILE A 385 -16.10 -17.22 20.76
CA ILE A 385 -14.73 -16.89 20.34
C ILE A 385 -13.85 -16.48 21.52
N ASP A 386 -14.32 -15.56 22.37
CA ASP A 386 -13.52 -14.99 23.46
C ASP A 386 -14.38 -14.24 24.49
N ASP A 387 -13.80 -13.84 25.62
CA ASP A 387 -14.45 -13.05 26.70
C ASP A 387 -13.79 -11.66 26.90
N ARG A 388 -14.56 -10.69 27.42
CA ARG A 388 -14.17 -9.29 27.72
C ARG A 388 -13.82 -8.41 26.52
N GLN A 389 -14.69 -8.37 25.52
CA GLN A 389 -14.43 -7.66 24.26
C GLN A 389 -15.27 -6.38 24.12
N THR A 390 -14.67 -5.32 23.56
CA THR A 390 -15.36 -4.08 23.20
C THR A 390 -15.07 -3.70 21.76
N SER A 391 -16.13 -3.43 21.00
CA SER A 391 -16.11 -3.08 19.57
C SER A 391 -15.42 -4.12 18.68
N ASN A 392 -16.03 -4.40 17.53
CA ASN A 392 -15.53 -5.38 16.59
C ASN A 392 -15.80 -4.90 15.15
N SER A 393 -15.09 -5.48 14.19
CA SER A 393 -15.37 -5.32 12.77
C SER A 393 -15.15 -6.66 12.08
N LEU A 394 -16.07 -7.03 11.19
CA LEU A 394 -16.17 -8.32 10.52
C LEU A 394 -16.13 -8.11 9.00
N TYR A 395 -15.38 -8.96 8.32
CA TYR A 395 -15.40 -9.04 6.86
C TYR A 395 -15.19 -10.49 6.41
N CYS A 396 -15.97 -10.96 5.44
CA CYS A 396 -15.81 -12.32 4.90
C CYS A 396 -15.49 -12.31 3.41
N PRO A 397 -14.21 -12.45 2.99
CA PRO A 397 -13.87 -12.51 1.57
C PRO A 397 -14.55 -13.66 0.81
N THR A 398 -14.86 -14.76 1.49
CA THR A 398 -15.65 -15.88 0.98
C THR A 398 -16.63 -16.37 2.05
N SER A 399 -17.57 -17.24 1.68
CA SER A 399 -18.61 -17.77 2.58
C SER A 399 -18.07 -18.57 3.76
N ASP A 400 -16.88 -19.14 3.58
CA ASP A 400 -16.17 -19.97 4.55
C ASP A 400 -14.92 -19.30 5.13
N ASP A 401 -14.43 -18.20 4.56
CA ASP A 401 -13.27 -17.46 5.06
C ASP A 401 -13.74 -16.10 5.61
N CYS A 402 -13.90 -16.04 6.92
CA CYS A 402 -14.22 -14.82 7.63
C CYS A 402 -13.04 -14.32 8.45
N LYS A 403 -12.91 -13.00 8.54
CA LYS A 403 -11.87 -12.32 9.28
C LYS A 403 -12.49 -11.22 10.12
N PHE A 404 -11.94 -11.00 11.30
CA PHE A 404 -12.43 -9.94 12.17
C PHE A 404 -11.35 -9.44 13.10
N VAL A 405 -11.57 -8.24 13.62
CA VAL A 405 -10.69 -7.58 14.58
C VAL A 405 -11.46 -7.20 15.84
N TYR A 406 -10.79 -7.26 16.99
CA TYR A 406 -11.38 -6.90 18.28
C TYR A 406 -10.32 -6.56 19.34
N ASN A 407 -10.74 -5.95 20.46
CA ASN A 407 -9.86 -5.65 21.60
C ASN A 407 -10.11 -6.57 22.78
N GLN A 408 -9.06 -7.24 23.23
CA GLN A 408 -9.00 -7.83 24.58
C GLN A 408 -8.05 -7.00 25.46
N ASN A 409 -6.80 -7.46 25.60
CA ASN A 409 -5.71 -6.70 26.24
C ASN A 409 -4.77 -6.04 25.22
N SER A 410 -4.93 -6.40 23.96
CA SER A 410 -4.17 -5.95 22.80
C SER A 410 -5.12 -5.96 21.60
N PHE A 411 -4.74 -5.31 20.51
CA PHE A 411 -5.52 -5.35 19.29
C PHE A 411 -5.25 -6.66 18.53
N LEU A 412 -6.30 -7.45 18.33
CA LEU A 412 -6.22 -8.80 17.76
C LEU A 412 -6.86 -8.87 16.38
N PHE A 413 -6.20 -9.59 15.48
CA PHE A 413 -6.72 -10.03 14.20
C PHE A 413 -7.00 -11.54 14.26
N VAL A 414 -8.21 -11.93 13.87
CA VAL A 414 -8.61 -13.33 13.73
C VAL A 414 -8.91 -13.65 12.28
N ASN A 415 -8.31 -14.75 11.82
CA ASN A 415 -8.68 -15.42 10.59
C ASN A 415 -9.37 -16.73 10.96
N CYS A 416 -10.62 -16.91 10.54
CA CYS A 416 -11.34 -18.15 10.73
C CYS A 416 -10.77 -19.29 9.87
N GLY A 417 -9.99 -18.98 8.82
CA GLY A 417 -9.66 -19.94 7.77
C GLY A 417 -10.93 -20.36 7.01
N ALA A 418 -10.84 -21.39 6.16
CA ALA A 418 -11.99 -21.95 5.45
C ALA A 418 -12.91 -22.79 6.39
N ASP A 419 -13.45 -22.16 7.43
CA ASP A 419 -14.40 -22.71 8.37
C ASP A 419 -15.57 -21.72 8.58
N PRO A 420 -16.77 -22.02 8.03
CA PRO A 420 -17.93 -21.14 8.11
C PRO A 420 -18.46 -20.98 9.54
N THR A 421 -17.98 -21.77 10.52
CA THR A 421 -18.38 -21.68 11.92
C THR A 421 -17.34 -21.00 12.81
N CYS A 422 -16.16 -20.68 12.26
CA CYS A 422 -15.03 -20.04 12.94
C CYS A 422 -14.65 -20.69 14.29
N ARG A 423 -14.50 -22.02 14.33
CA ARG A 423 -14.28 -22.74 15.60
C ARG A 423 -12.79 -22.81 16.00
N PRO A 424 -12.42 -22.33 17.22
CA PRO A 424 -11.02 -22.26 17.65
C PRO A 424 -10.36 -23.61 18.02
N THR A 425 -11.13 -24.71 18.15
CA THR A 425 -10.67 -25.93 18.87
C THR A 425 -10.68 -27.23 18.07
N SER A 426 -10.94 -27.22 16.76
CA SER A 426 -10.94 -28.47 16.01
C SER A 426 -9.55 -28.79 15.43
N LEU A 427 -9.08 -30.01 15.64
CA LEU A 427 -7.93 -30.61 14.93
C LEU A 427 -8.08 -30.59 13.38
N SER A 428 -9.23 -30.14 12.87
CA SER A 428 -9.58 -30.03 11.45
C SER A 428 -9.35 -28.65 10.83
N ASN A 429 -9.06 -27.59 11.59
CA ASN A 429 -8.80 -26.27 11.01
C ASN A 429 -7.43 -25.69 11.44
N PRO A 430 -6.33 -26.06 10.75
CA PRO A 430 -5.00 -25.51 11.02
C PRO A 430 -4.86 -24.04 10.59
N LEU A 431 -5.88 -23.44 9.98
CA LEU A 431 -5.87 -22.07 9.44
C LEU A 431 -6.57 -21.06 10.34
N PHE A 432 -7.24 -21.50 11.42
CA PHE A 432 -7.68 -20.58 12.46
C PHE A 432 -6.46 -19.95 13.11
N THR A 433 -6.31 -18.64 12.97
CA THR A 433 -5.19 -17.91 13.58
C THR A 433 -5.68 -16.68 14.30
N ARG A 434 -5.11 -16.44 15.49
CA ARG A 434 -5.30 -15.24 16.29
C ARG A 434 -3.94 -14.58 16.48
N ASN A 435 -3.76 -13.39 15.93
CA ASN A 435 -2.50 -12.65 16.00
C ASN A 435 -2.73 -11.27 16.63
N SER A 436 -1.86 -10.87 17.54
CA SER A 436 -1.79 -9.48 17.98
C SER A 436 -1.13 -8.67 16.87
N ILE A 437 -1.84 -7.64 16.42
CA ILE A 437 -1.41 -6.72 15.36
C ILE A 437 -0.96 -5.37 15.93
N ASP A 438 -1.41 -5.05 17.14
CA ASP A 438 -0.85 -4.01 18.00
C ASP A 438 -0.79 -4.52 19.45
N SER A 439 0.21 -4.08 20.22
CA SER A 439 0.29 -4.36 21.66
C SER A 439 -0.70 -3.54 22.47
N ASP A 440 -1.09 -2.38 21.94
CA ASP A 440 -2.06 -1.49 22.56
C ASP A 440 -3.49 -1.82 22.11
N THR A 441 -4.48 -1.22 22.75
CA THR A 441 -5.90 -1.40 22.40
C THR A 441 -6.31 -0.44 21.28
N ALA A 442 -7.13 -0.88 20.33
CA ALA A 442 -7.64 -0.02 19.25
C ALA A 442 -8.92 0.74 19.63
N LEU A 443 -8.92 2.06 19.52
CA LEU A 443 -10.10 2.91 19.57
C LEU A 443 -10.63 3.12 18.14
N GLY A 444 -11.92 2.90 17.88
CA GLY A 444 -12.42 2.87 16.50
C GLY A 444 -11.73 1.78 15.67
N LYS A 445 -12.49 0.92 15.00
CA LYS A 445 -11.86 -0.13 14.20
C LYS A 445 -12.75 -0.53 13.05
N SER A 446 -12.12 -0.66 11.91
CA SER A 446 -12.76 -1.12 10.70
C SER A 446 -11.81 -2.03 9.94
N LEU A 447 -12.37 -3.09 9.38
CA LEU A 447 -11.67 -4.14 8.66
C LEU A 447 -12.26 -4.25 7.26
N PHE A 448 -11.39 -4.28 6.27
CA PHE A 448 -11.79 -4.57 4.91
C PHE A 448 -10.81 -5.54 4.26
N CYS A 449 -11.32 -6.62 3.67
CA CYS A 449 -10.51 -7.66 3.05
C CYS A 449 -10.96 -7.92 1.60
N PRO A 450 -10.44 -7.19 0.58
CA PRO A 450 -10.82 -7.42 -0.82
C PRO A 450 -10.54 -8.86 -1.30
N SER A 451 -9.62 -9.56 -0.63
CA SER A 451 -9.34 -10.97 -0.89
C SER A 451 -8.87 -11.64 0.41
N PRO A 452 -8.81 -12.99 0.46
CA PRO A 452 -8.26 -13.70 1.61
C PRO A 452 -6.87 -13.22 2.04
N ASP A 453 -5.99 -12.86 1.10
CA ASP A 453 -4.59 -12.53 1.38
C ASP A 453 -4.30 -11.01 1.45
N ASP A 454 -5.29 -10.17 1.15
CA ASP A 454 -5.18 -8.71 1.22
C ASP A 454 -6.27 -8.21 2.17
N CYS A 455 -5.84 -7.84 3.38
CA CYS A 455 -6.69 -7.25 4.41
C CYS A 455 -6.06 -5.96 4.89
N LYS A 456 -6.91 -4.98 5.12
CA LYS A 456 -6.55 -3.67 5.64
C LYS A 456 -7.36 -3.41 6.90
N VAL A 457 -6.68 -2.93 7.93
CA VAL A 457 -7.28 -2.62 9.22
C VAL A 457 -6.99 -1.17 9.52
N PHE A 458 -8.04 -0.37 9.67
CA PHE A 458 -7.94 1.03 10.06
C PHE A 458 -8.45 1.19 11.49
N TYR A 459 -7.63 1.80 12.33
CA TYR A 459 -7.92 1.97 13.76
C TYR A 459 -7.19 3.18 14.33
N VAL A 460 -7.63 3.66 15.48
CA VAL A 460 -6.88 4.62 16.29
C VAL A 460 -6.18 3.86 17.40
N ASP A 461 -4.88 4.02 17.53
CA ASP A 461 -4.10 3.33 18.54
C ASP A 461 -4.33 4.00 19.91
N GLY A 462 -4.80 3.26 20.91
CA GLY A 462 -5.03 3.78 22.26
C GLY A 462 -3.75 4.05 23.07
N GLY A 463 -2.58 3.61 22.60
CA GLY A 463 -1.28 3.84 23.24
C GLY A 463 -0.67 5.19 22.86
N ASP A 464 -0.59 5.48 21.56
CA ASP A 464 -0.02 6.73 21.01
C ASP A 464 -1.04 7.70 20.41
N ASN A 465 -2.32 7.32 20.40
CA ASN A 465 -3.45 8.11 19.90
C ASN A 465 -3.40 8.47 18.40
N GLY A 466 -2.54 7.80 17.62
CA GLY A 466 -2.50 8.00 16.18
C GLY A 466 -3.53 7.16 15.42
N ALA A 467 -4.14 7.71 14.38
CA ALA A 467 -4.88 6.92 13.40
C ALA A 467 -3.87 6.12 12.56
N LYS A 468 -4.04 4.80 12.54
CA LYS A 468 -3.11 3.85 11.90
C LYS A 468 -3.83 2.97 10.90
N LEU A 469 -3.13 2.69 9.81
CA LEU A 469 -3.53 1.72 8.81
C LEU A 469 -2.54 0.56 8.79
N ILE A 470 -3.05 -0.64 9.02
CA ILE A 470 -2.31 -1.89 8.87
C ILE A 470 -2.69 -2.52 7.54
N ASN A 471 -1.67 -2.88 6.77
CA ASN A 471 -1.80 -3.69 5.56
C ASN A 471 -1.19 -5.07 5.83
N CYS A 472 -2.04 -6.10 5.83
CA CYS A 472 -1.65 -7.48 6.09
C CYS A 472 -0.92 -8.05 4.86
N ASN A 473 0.32 -8.51 5.05
CA ASN A 473 1.12 -9.15 3.99
C ASN A 473 0.85 -10.65 3.85
N ASN A 474 -0.05 -11.22 4.67
CA ASN A 474 -0.47 -12.60 4.63
C ASN A 474 -1.88 -12.77 5.21
N ILE A 475 -2.52 -13.92 4.91
CA ILE A 475 -3.88 -14.29 5.32
C ILE A 475 -4.15 -14.17 6.83
N SER A 476 -3.13 -14.40 7.66
CA SER A 476 -3.25 -14.38 9.12
C SER A 476 -2.91 -13.02 9.74
N CYS A 477 -2.50 -12.04 8.93
CA CYS A 477 -1.92 -10.77 9.37
C CYS A 477 -0.76 -10.91 10.40
N SER A 478 -0.02 -12.02 10.36
CA SER A 478 1.16 -12.22 11.24
C SER A 478 2.40 -11.50 10.71
N SER A 479 2.36 -11.09 9.44
CA SER A 479 3.29 -10.14 8.85
C SER A 479 2.47 -9.02 8.24
N SER A 480 2.77 -7.79 8.60
CA SER A 480 2.06 -6.61 8.14
C SER A 480 3.00 -5.42 8.01
N THR A 481 2.55 -4.39 7.31
CA THR A 481 3.11 -3.04 7.40
C THR A 481 2.10 -2.15 8.10
N SER A 482 2.57 -1.29 8.99
CA SER A 482 1.75 -0.27 9.65
C SER A 482 2.24 1.12 9.24
N GLU A 483 1.29 2.02 9.02
CA GLU A 483 1.51 3.42 8.70
C GLU A 483 0.64 4.28 9.62
N THR A 484 1.24 5.29 10.23
CA THR A 484 0.49 6.34 10.93
C THR A 484 -0.05 7.31 9.89
N ILE A 485 -1.37 7.36 9.78
CA ILE A 485 -2.12 8.23 8.87
C ILE A 485 -2.22 9.63 9.46
N ASP A 486 -2.51 9.69 10.75
CA ASP A 486 -2.61 10.90 11.53
C ASP A 486 -1.99 10.68 12.92
N THR A 487 -1.20 11.64 13.36
CA THR A 487 -0.50 11.60 14.64
C THR A 487 -1.30 12.20 15.79
N ASP A 488 -2.43 12.88 15.52
CA ASP A 488 -3.23 13.55 16.55
C ASP A 488 -4.71 13.14 16.54
N ALA A 489 -5.03 11.86 16.29
CA ALA A 489 -6.40 11.35 16.35
C ALA A 489 -6.86 11.04 17.80
N THR A 490 -6.48 11.87 18.77
CA THR A 490 -6.63 11.54 20.20
C THR A 490 -8.07 11.40 20.66
N GLY A 491 -8.45 10.17 21.00
CA GLY A 491 -9.80 9.87 21.51
C GLY A 491 -10.86 9.81 20.40
N SER A 492 -10.44 9.73 19.14
CA SER A 492 -11.27 9.36 18.00
C SER A 492 -11.74 7.92 18.15
N LEU A 493 -13.05 7.71 18.31
CA LEU A 493 -13.63 6.39 18.59
C LEU A 493 -14.39 5.80 17.41
N ARG A 494 -14.51 6.54 16.31
CA ARG A 494 -15.35 6.19 15.15
C ARG A 494 -14.51 6.27 13.90
N THR A 495 -14.35 5.12 13.25
CA THR A 495 -13.56 4.96 12.04
C THR A 495 -14.27 3.99 11.11
N ASP A 496 -14.13 4.20 9.81
CA ASP A 496 -14.61 3.27 8.81
C ASP A 496 -13.68 3.22 7.59
N ILE A 497 -13.69 2.09 6.89
CA ILE A 497 -12.84 1.82 5.72
C ILE A 497 -13.64 1.13 4.64
N SER A 498 -13.59 1.69 3.43
CA SER A 498 -14.12 1.05 2.24
C SER A 498 -13.09 1.06 1.13
N CYS A 499 -12.84 -0.12 0.56
CA CYS A 499 -11.99 -0.26 -0.63
C CYS A 499 -12.83 -0.85 -1.77
N PRO A 500 -12.95 -0.20 -2.93
CA PRO A 500 -13.66 -0.75 -4.07
C PRO A 500 -13.00 -2.05 -4.57
N SER A 501 -13.84 -2.98 -5.04
CA SER A 501 -13.38 -4.27 -5.55
C SER A 501 -12.35 -4.12 -6.68
N GLY A 502 -11.22 -4.84 -6.56
CA GLY A 502 -10.14 -4.84 -7.57
C GLY A 502 -9.22 -3.60 -7.58
N GLY A 503 -9.46 -2.60 -6.72
CA GLY A 503 -8.58 -1.44 -6.54
C GLY A 503 -7.53 -1.66 -5.45
N SER A 504 -6.34 -1.08 -5.62
CA SER A 504 -5.33 -1.01 -4.54
C SER A 504 -5.55 0.18 -3.59
N GLY A 505 -6.64 0.93 -3.80
CA GLY A 505 -6.96 2.13 -3.03
C GLY A 505 -8.14 1.93 -2.09
N CYS A 506 -8.14 2.70 -1.00
CA CYS A 506 -9.23 2.74 -0.02
C CYS A 506 -9.56 4.18 0.33
N GLY A 507 -10.84 4.43 0.60
CA GLY A 507 -11.28 5.57 1.38
C GLY A 507 -11.29 5.16 2.85
N LEU A 508 -10.67 5.97 3.71
CA LEU A 508 -10.80 5.88 5.15
C LEU A 508 -11.56 7.10 5.62
N VAL A 509 -12.35 6.96 6.68
CA VAL A 509 -12.98 8.10 7.33
C VAL A 509 -12.91 7.92 8.83
N TYR A 510 -12.68 9.01 9.56
CA TYR A 510 -12.74 9.02 11.00
C TYR A 510 -13.21 10.38 11.52
N PHE A 511 -13.75 10.38 12.73
CA PHE A 511 -13.99 11.62 13.47
C PHE A 511 -12.70 12.00 14.21
N ASP A 512 -12.07 13.11 13.85
CA ASP A 512 -10.92 13.68 14.53
C ASP A 512 -11.38 14.45 15.76
N ARG A 513 -11.14 13.90 16.95
CA ARG A 513 -11.66 14.50 18.17
C ARG A 513 -10.88 15.75 18.62
N PRO A 514 -9.53 15.79 18.53
CA PRO A 514 -8.79 17.01 18.85
C PRO A 514 -9.21 18.21 18.02
N ASP A 515 -9.44 18.02 16.72
CA ASP A 515 -9.87 19.09 15.82
C ASP A 515 -11.40 19.25 15.75
N ASN A 516 -12.16 18.26 16.22
CA ASN A 516 -13.62 18.15 16.08
C ASN A 516 -14.05 18.21 14.61
N ASP A 517 -13.38 17.42 13.77
CA ASP A 517 -13.70 17.35 12.36
C ASP A 517 -14.05 15.94 11.90
N VAL A 518 -14.70 15.82 10.74
CA VAL A 518 -14.77 14.55 10.01
C VAL A 518 -13.65 14.54 8.98
N THR A 519 -12.64 13.72 9.18
CA THR A 519 -11.53 13.61 8.25
C THR A 519 -11.72 12.43 7.30
N PHE A 520 -11.68 12.72 6.00
CA PHE A 520 -11.56 11.72 4.94
C PHE A 520 -10.10 11.54 4.54
N VAL A 521 -9.68 10.28 4.42
CA VAL A 521 -8.35 9.92 3.97
C VAL A 521 -8.45 9.12 2.69
N CYS A 522 -7.86 9.68 1.64
CA CYS A 522 -7.56 8.89 0.46
C CYS A 522 -6.27 8.11 0.70
N TYR A 523 -6.35 6.78 0.56
CA TYR A 523 -5.19 5.89 0.66
C TYR A 523 -4.94 5.15 -0.67
N GLN A 524 -4.17 5.76 -1.57
CA GLN A 524 -3.72 5.16 -2.83
C GLN A 524 -2.61 5.98 -3.50
N SER A 525 -2.11 5.47 -4.62
CA SER A 525 -1.13 6.16 -5.44
C SER A 525 -1.67 7.32 -6.29
N THR A 526 -3.00 7.46 -6.38
CA THR A 526 -3.67 8.48 -7.20
C THR A 526 -4.49 9.47 -6.37
N CYS A 527 -4.24 9.55 -5.05
CA CYS A 527 -4.91 10.51 -4.14
C CYS A 527 -4.64 11.99 -4.42
N SER A 528 -4.04 12.30 -5.55
CA SER A 528 -3.82 13.65 -6.02
C SER A 528 -4.27 13.75 -7.46
N SER A 529 -4.83 14.91 -7.80
CA SER A 529 -5.10 15.37 -9.18
C SER A 529 -3.83 15.46 -10.07
N SER A 530 -2.66 15.06 -9.56
CA SER A 530 -1.40 14.94 -10.28
C SER A 530 -0.69 13.63 -9.90
N GLY A 531 -0.31 12.83 -10.90
CA GLY A 531 0.04 11.40 -10.75
C GLY A 531 1.10 11.06 -9.70
N GLY A 532 0.91 9.91 -9.05
CA GLY A 532 1.74 9.44 -7.94
C GLY A 532 3.24 9.31 -8.24
N ALA A 533 4.06 9.69 -7.27
CA ALA A 533 5.51 9.59 -7.35
C ALA A 533 5.97 8.12 -7.32
N TRP A 534 6.92 7.73 -8.18
CA TRP A 534 7.56 6.41 -8.16
C TRP A 534 8.96 6.52 -7.52
N GLN A 535 9.32 5.59 -6.64
CA GLN A 535 10.62 5.55 -5.95
C GLN A 535 11.42 4.31 -6.33
N ILE A 536 12.75 4.44 -6.47
CA ILE A 536 13.67 3.33 -6.77
C ILE A 536 14.02 2.58 -5.47
N ARG A 537 13.62 1.30 -5.35
CA ARG A 537 13.94 0.47 -4.17
C ARG A 537 15.35 -0.11 -4.21
N ARG A 538 15.79 -0.63 -5.36
CA ARG A 538 17.13 -1.22 -5.57
C ARG A 538 17.55 -1.18 -7.05
N GLY A 539 18.83 -0.88 -7.31
CA GLY A 539 19.46 -0.98 -8.63
C GLY A 539 20.55 -2.05 -8.66
N THR A 540 20.54 -2.94 -9.66
CA THR A 540 21.63 -3.89 -9.89
C THR A 540 22.20 -3.69 -11.30
N TYR A 541 23.50 -3.40 -11.37
CA TYR A 541 24.21 -3.21 -12.64
C TYR A 541 24.79 -4.53 -13.13
N LYS A 542 24.40 -5.01 -14.33
CA LYS A 542 25.03 -6.17 -14.96
C LYS A 542 25.81 -5.74 -16.20
N ILE A 543 27.12 -5.84 -16.10
CA ILE A 543 28.06 -5.51 -17.18
C ILE A 543 28.27 -6.77 -18.04
N THR A 544 27.89 -6.72 -19.31
CA THR A 544 28.26 -7.76 -20.31
C THR A 544 29.06 -7.08 -21.40
N VAL A 545 30.34 -7.45 -21.53
CA VAL A 545 31.21 -6.99 -22.62
C VAL A 545 31.31 -8.15 -23.61
N ASN A 546 30.85 -7.94 -24.84
CA ASN A 546 31.06 -8.89 -25.94
C ASN A 546 32.36 -8.58 -26.66
#